data_AF-A0A8X6X6K1-F1
#
_entry.id   AF-A0A8X6X6K1-F1
#
_cell.length_a   1.000
_cell.length_b   1.000
_cell.length_c   1.000
_cell.angle_alpha   90.00
_cell.angle_beta   90.00
_cell.angle_gamma   90.00
#
_symmetry.space_group_name_H-M   'P 1'
#
loop_
_entity.id
_entity.type
_entity.pdbx_description
1 polymer ?
#
loop_
_entity_poly.entity_id
_entity_poly.type
_entity_poly.pdbx_seq_one_letter_code
_entity_poly.pdbx_strand_id
1 'polypeptide(L)'
;MDSSDHSKSFSTFGEFLRHKKIDVKHEQIKKEQGNLVQQMRRAVYIHTSLYIEADKQALFGKRRKTPEYIHKKIKYAQRKIQEDKKELENVNKKIDSLKRTVSELNEAYNTENMLVSEMINKIKVMEYDIDNKEQEKRQAVIELSFKQKKAKLMQKVLEGSYIRAIRNELRRPDEIEKLQTGLRAIQVIAEAAINEYPQMDKVLNKILDYIIVSKQI
;
A
#
# COMPACT_ATOMS: atom_id res chain seq x y z
N MET A 1 35.54 94.13 -98.87
CA MET A 1 36.72 94.30 -98.00
C MET A 1 36.24 94.25 -96.55
N ASP A 2 36.77 93.45 -95.64
CA ASP A 2 37.60 92.26 -95.72
C ASP A 2 37.65 91.65 -94.29
N SER A 3 37.66 90.32 -94.22
CA SER A 3 38.42 89.47 -93.28
C SER A 3 38.68 89.93 -91.82
N SER A 4 38.03 89.29 -90.84
CA SER A 4 38.56 89.14 -89.46
C SER A 4 37.78 88.11 -88.63
N ASP A 5 37.99 86.81 -88.86
CA ASP A 5 37.08 85.77 -88.32
C ASP A 5 37.73 84.56 -87.61
N HIS A 6 39.04 84.57 -87.28
CA HIS A 6 39.72 83.34 -86.81
C HIS A 6 40.33 83.37 -85.40
N SER A 7 40.21 84.48 -84.65
CA SER A 7 40.75 84.58 -83.26
C SER A 7 39.69 84.37 -82.15
N LYS A 8 38.39 84.49 -82.46
CA LYS A 8 37.30 84.37 -81.47
C LYS A 8 36.77 82.94 -81.26
N SER A 9 37.22 81.95 -82.02
CA SER A 9 36.67 80.58 -81.99
C SER A 9 37.25 79.67 -80.90
N PHE A 10 38.45 79.97 -80.38
CA PHE A 10 39.09 79.14 -79.34
C PHE A 10 38.67 79.52 -77.90
N SER A 11 38.30 80.78 -77.66
CA SER A 11 37.77 81.25 -76.36
C SER A 11 36.38 80.72 -76.05
N THR A 12 35.55 80.57 -77.09
CA THR A 12 34.14 80.15 -76.99
C THR A 12 34.00 78.64 -76.76
N PHE A 13 34.94 77.81 -77.23
CA PHE A 13 34.91 76.36 -77.01
C PHE A 13 35.24 75.96 -75.56
N GLY A 14 36.18 76.68 -74.92
CA GLY A 14 36.52 76.47 -73.51
C GLY A 14 35.42 76.89 -72.52
N GLU A 15 34.61 77.90 -72.88
CA GLU A 15 33.41 78.29 -72.13
C GLU A 15 32.25 77.32 -72.34
N PHE A 16 32.07 76.81 -73.57
CA PHE A 16 31.06 75.80 -73.89
C PHE A 16 31.29 74.48 -73.11
N LEU A 17 32.53 74.00 -73.02
CA LEU A 17 32.86 72.79 -72.25
C LEU A 17 32.69 72.98 -70.74
N ARG A 18 32.88 74.20 -70.22
CA ARG A 18 32.61 74.54 -68.81
C ARG A 18 31.11 74.57 -68.52
N HIS A 19 30.31 75.19 -69.39
CA HIS A 19 28.84 75.15 -69.29
C HIS A 19 28.32 73.71 -69.33
N LYS A 20 28.79 72.89 -70.28
CA LYS A 20 28.37 71.49 -70.38
C LYS A 20 28.74 70.65 -69.15
N LYS A 21 29.89 70.91 -68.51
CA LYS A 21 30.26 70.28 -67.23
C LYS A 21 29.37 70.74 -66.07
N ILE A 22 29.00 72.03 -66.04
CA ILE A 22 28.09 72.57 -65.03
C ILE A 22 26.70 71.95 -65.19
N ASP A 23 26.20 71.79 -66.41
CA ASP A 23 24.89 71.20 -66.70
C ASP A 23 24.82 69.72 -66.28
N VAL A 24 25.85 68.93 -66.61
CA VAL A 24 25.94 67.53 -66.16
C VAL A 24 25.98 67.42 -64.64
N LYS A 25 26.73 68.31 -63.96
CA LYS A 25 26.77 68.35 -62.50
C LYS A 25 25.40 68.76 -61.92
N HIS A 26 24.70 69.67 -62.57
CA HIS A 26 23.35 70.10 -62.16
C HIS A 26 22.32 68.97 -62.33
N GLU A 27 22.42 68.15 -63.38
CA GLU A 27 21.58 66.96 -63.57
C GLU A 27 21.87 65.89 -62.51
N GLN A 28 23.14 65.65 -62.19
CA GLN A 28 23.54 64.74 -61.12
C GLN A 28 22.99 65.19 -59.77
N ILE A 29 23.13 66.48 -59.43
CA ILE A 29 22.57 67.05 -58.19
C ILE A 29 21.04 66.89 -58.15
N LYS A 30 20.33 67.16 -59.25
CA LYS A 30 18.87 66.93 -59.32
C LYS A 30 18.50 65.46 -59.07
N LYS A 31 19.28 64.53 -59.62
CA LYS A 31 19.06 63.09 -59.44
C LYS A 31 19.33 62.66 -58.00
N GLU A 32 20.39 63.16 -57.38
CA GLU A 32 20.70 62.92 -55.96
C GLU A 32 19.63 63.51 -55.03
N GLN A 33 19.16 64.74 -55.31
CA GLN A 33 18.04 65.35 -54.59
C GLN A 33 16.75 64.53 -54.72
N GLY A 34 16.44 64.01 -55.91
CA GLY A 34 15.30 63.12 -56.13
C GLY A 34 15.40 61.83 -55.30
N ASN A 35 16.57 61.20 -55.28
CA ASN A 35 16.83 60.00 -54.48
C ASN A 35 16.69 60.28 -52.98
N LEU A 36 17.21 61.41 -52.50
CA LEU A 36 17.10 61.81 -51.09
C LEU A 36 15.63 62.01 -50.70
N VAL A 37 14.84 62.69 -51.52
CA VAL A 37 13.39 62.87 -51.29
C VAL A 37 12.67 61.52 -51.22
N GLN A 38 13.03 60.57 -52.07
CA GLN A 38 12.44 59.23 -52.03
C GLN A 38 12.81 58.45 -50.76
N GLN A 39 14.07 58.54 -50.31
CA GLN A 39 14.51 57.92 -49.06
C GLN A 39 13.81 58.54 -47.84
N MET A 40 13.68 59.87 -47.79
CA MET A 40 12.94 60.55 -46.73
C MET A 40 11.48 60.09 -46.67
N ARG A 41 10.80 59.97 -47.82
CA ARG A 41 9.41 59.46 -47.85
C ARG A 41 9.29 58.06 -47.27
N ARG A 42 10.24 57.16 -47.58
CA ARG A 42 10.27 55.80 -47.00
C ARG A 42 10.50 55.82 -45.50
N ALA A 43 11.44 56.64 -45.03
CA ALA A 43 11.72 56.76 -43.59
C ALA A 43 10.52 57.29 -42.81
N VAL A 44 9.84 58.32 -43.32
CA VAL A 44 8.61 58.85 -42.71
C VAL A 44 7.51 57.79 -42.69
N TYR A 45 7.31 57.06 -43.79
CA TYR A 45 6.32 55.98 -43.85
C TYR A 45 6.59 54.90 -42.80
N ILE A 46 7.83 54.41 -42.70
CA ILE A 46 8.24 53.41 -41.71
C ILE A 46 8.01 53.94 -40.29
N HIS A 47 8.43 55.17 -40.01
CA HIS A 47 8.25 55.79 -38.69
C HIS A 47 6.76 55.91 -38.32
N THR A 48 5.92 56.36 -39.25
CA THR A 48 4.47 56.46 -39.00
C THR A 48 3.83 55.10 -38.76
N SER A 49 4.24 54.06 -39.51
CA SER A 49 3.75 52.70 -39.31
C SER A 49 4.12 52.17 -37.93
N LEU A 50 5.39 52.33 -37.52
CA LEU A 50 5.87 51.91 -36.21
C LEU A 50 5.17 52.65 -35.08
N TYR A 51 4.93 53.95 -35.23
CA TYR A 51 4.20 54.74 -34.24
C TYR A 51 2.75 54.26 -34.06
N ILE A 52 2.04 54.00 -35.16
CA ILE A 52 0.66 53.46 -35.12
C ILE A 52 0.63 52.08 -34.45
N GLU A 53 1.62 51.23 -34.71
CA GLU A 53 1.70 49.90 -34.11
C GLU A 53 2.00 49.97 -32.61
N ALA A 54 2.93 50.84 -32.20
CA ALA A 54 3.23 51.09 -30.80
C ALA A 54 2.02 51.65 -30.03
N ASP A 55 1.25 52.56 -30.62
CA ASP A 55 0.05 53.13 -30.01
C ASP A 55 -1.07 52.08 -29.84
N LYS A 56 -1.26 51.21 -30.85
CA LYS A 56 -2.15 50.05 -30.74
C LYS A 56 -1.77 49.14 -29.58
N GLN A 57 -0.48 48.82 -29.42
CA GLN A 57 0.00 47.96 -28.33
C GLN A 57 -0.15 48.61 -26.94
N ALA A 58 0.05 49.92 -26.83
CA ALA A 58 -0.13 50.67 -25.59
C ALA A 58 -1.58 50.61 -25.07
N LEU A 59 -2.57 50.55 -25.96
CA LEU A 59 -3.99 50.40 -25.62
C LEU A 59 -4.32 49.01 -25.06
N PHE A 60 -3.66 47.94 -25.55
CA PHE A 60 -3.87 46.59 -25.04
C PHE A 60 -3.23 46.34 -23.66
N GLY A 61 -2.05 46.93 -23.40
CA GLY A 61 -1.34 46.79 -22.12
C GLY A 61 -2.00 47.48 -20.92
N LYS A 62 -2.94 48.42 -21.17
CA LYS A 62 -3.63 49.21 -20.14
C LYS A 62 -5.13 48.91 -20.05
N ARG A 63 -5.55 47.64 -20.10
CA ARG A 63 -6.92 47.27 -19.71
C ARG A 63 -7.15 47.63 -18.23
N ARG A 64 -7.58 48.86 -17.96
CA ARG A 64 -8.01 49.33 -16.64
C ARG A 64 -9.04 48.33 -16.12
N LYS A 65 -8.85 47.79 -14.92
CA LYS A 65 -9.87 46.97 -14.23
C LYS A 65 -11.10 47.86 -14.06
N THR A 66 -12.03 47.78 -14.99
CA THR A 66 -13.27 48.55 -14.92
C THR A 66 -14.06 48.07 -13.70
N PRO A 67 -14.85 48.96 -13.04
CA PRO A 67 -15.73 48.56 -11.95
C PRO A 67 -16.60 47.34 -12.30
N GLU A 68 -17.00 47.21 -13.57
CA GLU A 68 -17.73 46.05 -14.08
C GLU A 68 -16.92 44.74 -14.06
N TYR A 69 -15.62 44.78 -14.40
CA TYR A 69 -14.73 43.62 -14.29
C TYR A 69 -14.57 43.16 -12.83
N ILE A 70 -14.41 44.10 -11.91
CA ILE A 70 -14.33 43.82 -10.47
C ILE A 70 -15.65 43.23 -9.97
N HIS A 71 -16.79 43.79 -10.36
CA HIS A 71 -18.10 43.27 -10.01
C HIS A 71 -18.34 41.85 -10.53
N LYS A 72 -17.96 41.56 -11.79
CA LYS A 72 -18.02 40.21 -12.38
C LYS A 72 -17.14 39.22 -11.60
N LYS A 73 -15.92 39.62 -11.23
CA LYS A 73 -15.00 38.81 -10.39
C LYS A 73 -15.60 38.51 -9.02
N ILE A 74 -16.20 39.50 -8.35
CA ILE A 74 -16.84 39.33 -7.05
C ILE A 74 -18.02 38.35 -7.16
N LYS A 75 -18.90 38.54 -8.15
CA LYS A 75 -20.05 37.65 -8.38
C LYS A 75 -19.63 36.21 -8.68
N TYR A 76 -18.56 36.03 -9.47
CA TYR A 76 -17.98 34.71 -9.72
C TYR A 76 -17.42 34.08 -8.44
N ALA A 77 -16.65 34.84 -7.65
CA ALA A 77 -16.11 34.35 -6.39
C ALA A 77 -17.22 33.96 -5.40
N GLN A 78 -18.29 34.74 -5.31
CA GLN A 78 -19.46 34.42 -4.48
C GLN A 78 -20.14 33.12 -4.92
N ARG A 79 -20.33 32.91 -6.23
CA ARG A 79 -20.88 31.65 -6.76
C ARG A 79 -19.98 30.47 -6.42
N LYS A 80 -18.67 30.61 -6.65
CA LYS A 80 -17.70 29.57 -6.33
C LYS A 80 -17.69 29.22 -4.84
N ILE A 81 -17.74 30.22 -3.95
CA ILE A 81 -17.85 29.99 -2.51
C ILE A 81 -19.15 29.22 -2.16
N GLN A 82 -20.26 29.50 -2.84
CA GLN A 82 -21.51 28.76 -2.62
C GLN A 82 -21.44 27.32 -3.14
N GLU A 83 -20.79 27.09 -4.28
CA GLU A 83 -20.52 25.76 -4.83
C GLU A 83 -19.62 24.96 -3.88
N ASP A 84 -18.48 25.52 -3.49
CA ASP A 84 -17.53 24.90 -2.55
C ASP A 84 -18.20 24.58 -1.20
N LYS A 85 -19.09 25.45 -0.69
CA LYS A 85 -19.87 25.18 0.53
C LYS A 85 -20.81 23.98 0.39
N LYS A 86 -21.51 23.86 -0.75
CA LYS A 86 -22.38 22.70 -1.02
C LYS A 86 -21.58 21.42 -1.13
N GLU A 87 -20.42 21.47 -1.78
CA GLU A 87 -19.50 20.33 -1.85
C GLU A 87 -19.01 19.93 -0.45
N LEU A 88 -18.61 20.89 0.39
CA LEU A 88 -18.22 20.65 1.78
C LEU A 88 -19.35 20.00 2.59
N GLU A 89 -20.58 20.49 2.47
CA GLU A 89 -21.74 19.89 3.13
C GLU A 89 -21.98 18.44 2.68
N ASN A 90 -21.82 18.15 1.39
CA ASN A 90 -21.93 16.79 0.87
C ASN A 90 -20.81 15.88 1.38
N VAL A 91 -19.58 16.39 1.46
CA VAL A 91 -18.44 15.66 2.04
C VAL A 91 -18.69 15.37 3.52
N ASN A 92 -19.19 16.35 4.29
CA ASN A 92 -19.51 16.16 5.71
C ASN A 92 -20.59 15.10 5.91
N LYS A 93 -21.67 15.13 5.10
CA LYS A 93 -22.70 14.08 5.12
C LYS A 93 -22.11 12.69 4.82
N LYS A 94 -21.18 12.60 3.87
CA LYS A 94 -20.49 11.35 3.55
C LYS A 94 -19.62 10.88 4.70
N ILE A 95 -18.87 11.77 5.34
CA ILE A 95 -18.08 11.46 6.55
C ILE A 95 -18.98 10.92 7.66
N ASP A 96 -20.13 11.56 7.91
CA ASP A 96 -21.06 11.11 8.96
C ASP A 96 -21.67 9.74 8.62
N SER A 97 -22.00 9.48 7.35
CA SER A 97 -22.47 8.16 6.92
C SER A 97 -21.41 7.09 7.12
N LEU A 98 -20.15 7.37 6.77
CA LEU A 98 -19.03 6.45 6.96
C LEU A 98 -18.77 6.17 8.45
N LYS A 99 -18.86 7.19 9.31
CA LYS A 99 -18.74 7.00 10.76
C LYS A 99 -19.81 6.07 11.31
N ARG A 100 -21.07 6.19 10.86
CA ARG A 100 -22.16 5.29 11.26
C ARG A 100 -21.88 3.86 10.80
N THR A 101 -21.52 3.68 9.52
CA THR A 101 -21.17 2.35 8.99
C THR A 101 -20.01 1.72 9.74
N VAL A 102 -18.96 2.49 10.08
CA VAL A 102 -17.85 1.99 10.89
C VAL A 102 -18.31 1.57 12.28
N SER A 103 -19.20 2.34 12.92
CA SER A 103 -19.76 1.99 14.23
C SER A 103 -20.55 0.68 14.17
N GLU A 104 -21.47 0.56 13.20
CA GLU A 104 -22.29 -0.64 13.00
C GLU A 104 -21.43 -1.88 12.69
N LEU A 105 -20.41 -1.72 11.84
CA LEU A 105 -19.49 -2.80 11.50
C LEU A 105 -18.66 -3.24 12.72
N ASN A 106 -18.25 -2.28 13.55
CA ASN A 106 -17.47 -2.58 14.75
C ASN A 106 -18.33 -3.27 15.81
N GLU A 107 -19.59 -2.89 15.97
CA GLU A 107 -20.56 -3.59 16.81
C GLU A 107 -20.76 -5.04 16.33
N ALA A 108 -21.03 -5.23 15.04
CA ALA A 108 -21.18 -6.55 14.44
C ALA A 108 -19.92 -7.42 14.62
N TYR A 109 -18.74 -6.84 14.36
CA TYR A 109 -17.46 -7.51 14.56
C TYR A 109 -17.26 -7.95 16.01
N ASN A 110 -17.56 -7.08 16.97
CA ASN A 110 -17.43 -7.41 18.39
C ASN A 110 -18.39 -8.53 18.80
N THR A 111 -19.64 -8.52 18.30
CA THR A 111 -20.59 -9.60 18.57
C THR A 111 -20.12 -10.94 18.02
N GLU A 112 -19.63 -10.98 16.78
CA GLU A 112 -19.07 -12.20 16.17
C GLU A 112 -17.82 -12.67 16.93
N ASN A 113 -16.94 -11.75 17.32
CA ASN A 113 -15.73 -12.09 18.06
C ASN A 113 -16.05 -12.69 19.45
N MET A 114 -17.10 -12.20 20.12
CA MET A 114 -17.59 -12.81 21.36
C MET A 114 -18.11 -14.23 21.12
N LEU A 115 -18.92 -14.44 20.08
CA LEU A 115 -19.44 -15.77 19.73
C LEU A 115 -18.32 -16.76 19.41
N VAL A 116 -17.31 -16.33 18.63
CA VAL A 116 -16.14 -17.15 18.32
C VAL A 116 -15.37 -17.51 19.60
N SER A 117 -15.17 -16.55 20.51
CA SER A 117 -14.52 -16.80 21.80
C SER A 117 -15.28 -17.83 22.64
N GLU A 118 -16.61 -17.71 22.71
CA GLU A 118 -17.47 -18.69 23.39
C GLU A 118 -17.37 -20.08 22.75
N MET A 119 -17.37 -20.17 21.42
CA MET A 119 -17.24 -21.43 20.70
C MET A 119 -15.87 -22.08 20.95
N ILE A 120 -14.77 -21.31 20.95
CA ILE A 120 -13.43 -21.81 21.27
C ILE A 120 -13.39 -22.38 22.69
N ASN A 121 -14.01 -21.69 23.66
CA ASN A 121 -14.08 -22.19 25.03
C ASN A 121 -14.89 -23.49 25.12
N LYS A 122 -16.01 -23.59 24.41
CA LYS A 122 -16.80 -24.85 24.34
C LYS A 122 -15.98 -25.98 23.71
N ILE A 123 -15.22 -25.71 22.64
CA ILE A 123 -14.34 -26.70 22.01
C ILE A 123 -13.32 -27.22 23.01
N LYS A 124 -12.63 -26.33 23.74
CA LYS A 124 -11.64 -26.73 24.77
C LYS A 124 -12.23 -27.62 25.86
N VAL A 125 -13.45 -27.31 26.32
CA VAL A 125 -14.15 -28.15 27.30
C VAL A 125 -14.46 -29.52 26.72
N MET A 126 -14.96 -29.59 25.48
CA MET A 126 -15.24 -30.86 24.81
C MET A 126 -13.97 -31.68 24.55
N GLU A 127 -12.85 -31.04 24.18
CA GLU A 127 -11.55 -31.71 24.02
C GLU A 127 -11.08 -32.35 25.33
N TYR A 128 -11.18 -31.61 26.44
CA TYR A 128 -10.88 -32.13 27.77
C TYR A 128 -11.77 -33.32 28.16
N ASP A 129 -13.08 -33.23 27.89
CA ASP A 129 -14.01 -34.32 28.15
C ASP A 129 -13.71 -35.56 27.31
N ILE A 130 -13.33 -35.38 26.03
CA ILE A 130 -12.92 -36.48 25.16
C ILE A 130 -11.68 -37.17 25.72
N ASP A 131 -10.64 -36.41 26.07
CA ASP A 131 -9.39 -36.98 26.59
C ASP A 131 -9.63 -37.76 27.89
N ASN A 132 -10.45 -37.24 28.80
CA ASN A 132 -10.86 -37.93 30.03
C ASN A 132 -11.62 -39.23 29.73
N LYS A 133 -12.60 -39.19 28.82
CA LYS A 133 -13.40 -40.38 28.47
C LYS A 133 -12.56 -41.43 27.77
N GLU A 134 -11.59 -41.03 26.96
CA GLU A 134 -10.62 -41.95 26.40
C GLU A 134 -9.75 -42.60 27.49
N GLN A 135 -9.32 -41.84 28.50
CA GLN A 135 -8.57 -42.39 29.64
C GLN A 135 -9.41 -43.39 30.45
N GLU A 136 -10.65 -43.03 30.82
CA GLU A 136 -11.58 -43.92 31.52
C GLU A 136 -11.78 -45.22 30.73
N LYS A 137 -12.01 -45.12 29.42
CA LYS A 137 -12.15 -46.27 28.53
C LYS A 137 -10.89 -47.15 28.54
N ARG A 138 -9.70 -46.56 28.46
CA ARG A 138 -8.43 -47.31 28.52
C ARG A 138 -8.30 -48.06 29.84
N GLN A 139 -8.54 -47.39 30.96
CA GLN A 139 -8.47 -48.00 32.29
C GLN A 139 -9.47 -49.16 32.44
N ALA A 140 -10.72 -48.97 32.00
CA ALA A 140 -11.75 -50.01 32.02
C ALA A 140 -11.36 -51.25 31.18
N VAL A 141 -10.78 -51.04 29.98
CA VAL A 141 -10.29 -52.13 29.13
C VAL A 141 -9.14 -52.89 29.81
N ILE A 142 -8.21 -52.18 30.44
CA ILE A 142 -7.10 -52.78 31.18
C ILE A 142 -7.64 -53.61 32.35
N GLU A 143 -8.54 -53.05 33.15
CA GLU A 143 -9.16 -53.73 34.30
C GLU A 143 -9.91 -55.00 33.86
N LEU A 144 -10.71 -54.93 32.80
CA LEU A 144 -11.38 -56.09 32.21
C LEU A 144 -10.38 -57.17 31.80
N SER A 145 -9.26 -56.78 31.18
CA SER A 145 -8.21 -57.74 30.78
C SER A 145 -7.61 -58.48 31.98
N PHE A 146 -7.43 -57.80 33.11
CA PHE A 146 -6.94 -58.41 34.34
C PHE A 146 -7.99 -59.33 34.98
N LYS A 147 -9.26 -58.90 35.04
CA LYS A 147 -10.37 -59.74 35.51
C LYS A 147 -10.49 -61.02 34.68
N GLN A 148 -10.40 -60.92 33.35
CA GLN A 148 -10.39 -62.07 32.45
C GLN A 148 -9.18 -62.99 32.69
N LYS A 149 -7.98 -62.44 32.86
CA LYS A 149 -6.78 -63.23 33.21
C LYS A 149 -6.97 -63.96 34.54
N LYS A 150 -7.47 -63.28 35.57
CA LYS A 150 -7.76 -63.86 36.88
C LYS A 150 -8.77 -65.00 36.78
N ALA A 151 -9.88 -64.80 36.06
CA ALA A 151 -10.88 -65.84 35.81
C ALA A 151 -10.29 -67.06 35.10
N LYS A 152 -9.45 -66.86 34.07
CA LYS A 152 -8.74 -67.96 33.38
C LYS A 152 -7.80 -68.72 34.31
N LEU A 153 -7.09 -68.03 35.21
CA LEU A 153 -6.22 -68.70 36.18
C LEU A 153 -7.03 -69.49 37.21
N MET A 154 -8.14 -68.93 37.70
CA MET A 154 -9.06 -69.63 38.60
C MET A 154 -9.66 -70.89 37.95
N GLN A 155 -10.05 -70.81 36.68
CA GLN A 155 -10.53 -71.96 35.92
C GLN A 155 -9.48 -73.08 35.85
N LYS A 156 -8.22 -72.75 35.57
CA LYS A 156 -7.11 -73.72 35.58
C LYS A 156 -6.89 -74.35 36.95
N VAL A 157 -7.12 -73.61 38.04
CA VAL A 157 -7.02 -74.16 39.41
C VAL A 157 -8.13 -75.19 39.63
N LEU A 158 -9.36 -74.90 39.22
CA LEU A 158 -10.48 -75.85 39.32
C LEU A 158 -10.24 -77.12 38.48
N GLU A 159 -9.63 -76.97 37.31
CA GLU A 159 -9.27 -78.09 36.42
C GLU A 159 -8.02 -78.87 36.87
N GLY A 160 -7.33 -78.43 37.94
CA GLY A 160 -6.08 -79.03 38.40
C GLY A 160 -4.89 -78.81 37.46
N SER A 161 -5.04 -78.03 36.40
CA SER A 161 -4.02 -77.73 35.39
C SER A 161 -3.14 -76.52 35.75
N TYR A 162 -3.41 -75.85 36.88
CA TYR A 162 -2.69 -74.65 37.29
C TYR A 162 -1.26 -74.93 37.78
N ILE A 163 -0.30 -74.29 37.12
CA ILE A 163 1.11 -74.29 37.51
C ILE A 163 1.40 -73.04 38.35
N ARG A 164 1.89 -73.23 39.58
CA ARG A 164 2.26 -72.12 40.47
C ARG A 164 3.40 -71.30 39.88
N ALA A 165 3.20 -69.99 39.79
CA ALA A 165 4.24 -69.05 39.35
C ALA A 165 5.43 -68.98 40.32
N ILE A 166 5.16 -69.04 41.63
CA ILE A 166 6.20 -69.04 42.68
C ILE A 166 6.10 -70.34 43.47
N ARG A 167 7.14 -71.17 43.41
CA ARG A 167 7.19 -72.46 44.11
C ARG A 167 7.40 -72.33 45.62
N ASN A 168 8.17 -71.33 46.08
CA ASN A 168 8.47 -71.10 47.49
C ASN A 168 7.63 -69.94 48.05
N GLU A 169 6.69 -70.23 48.96
CA GLU A 169 5.81 -69.21 49.52
C GLU A 169 6.54 -68.18 50.39
N LEU A 170 7.65 -68.56 51.04
CA LEU A 170 8.45 -67.65 51.86
C LEU A 170 9.12 -66.54 51.03
N ARG A 171 9.36 -66.78 49.73
CA ARG A 171 9.94 -65.79 48.81
C ARG A 171 8.90 -64.96 48.06
N ARG A 172 7.61 -65.27 48.22
CA ARG A 172 6.53 -64.53 47.57
C ARG A 172 6.56 -63.02 47.85
N PRO A 173 6.72 -62.53 49.09
CA PRO A 173 6.72 -61.09 49.35
C PRO A 173 7.88 -60.39 48.64
N ASP A 174 9.10 -60.94 48.71
CA ASP A 174 10.30 -60.38 48.06
C ASP A 174 10.13 -60.24 46.55
N GLU A 175 9.55 -61.23 45.89
CA GLU A 175 9.30 -61.18 44.44
C GLU A 175 8.21 -60.15 44.08
N ILE A 176 7.18 -60.01 44.91
CA ILE A 176 6.16 -58.95 44.73
C ILE A 176 6.80 -57.57 44.90
N GLU A 177 7.66 -57.39 45.90
CA GLU A 177 8.35 -56.12 46.14
C GLU A 177 9.29 -55.74 44.99
N LYS A 178 10.04 -56.71 44.44
CA LYS A 178 10.86 -56.49 43.24
C LYS A 178 10.01 -56.04 42.04
N LEU A 179 8.87 -56.68 41.80
CA LEU A 179 7.96 -56.29 40.72
C LEU A 179 7.40 -54.88 40.94
N GLN A 180 6.98 -54.55 42.17
CA GLN A 180 6.51 -53.21 42.51
C GLN A 180 7.59 -52.15 42.33
N THR A 181 8.83 -52.46 42.71
CA THR A 181 9.99 -51.57 42.51
C THR A 181 10.26 -51.36 41.03
N GLY A 182 10.21 -52.43 40.22
CA GLY A 182 10.31 -52.33 38.76
C GLY A 182 9.22 -51.45 38.14
N LEU A 183 7.96 -51.62 38.58
CA LEU A 183 6.84 -50.78 38.11
C LEU A 183 7.03 -49.30 38.47
N ARG A 184 7.55 -49.00 39.67
CA ARG A 184 7.88 -47.61 40.06
C ARG A 184 9.00 -47.03 39.18
N ALA A 185 10.04 -47.80 38.88
CA ALA A 185 11.12 -47.35 38.01
C ALA A 185 10.60 -47.03 36.59
N ILE A 186 9.77 -47.90 36.02
CA ILE A 186 9.15 -47.67 34.70
C ILE A 186 8.24 -46.44 34.74
N GLN A 187 7.47 -46.25 35.81
CA GLN A 187 6.63 -45.06 35.98
C GLN A 187 7.47 -43.78 35.94
N VAL A 188 8.56 -43.72 36.72
CA VAL A 188 9.45 -42.54 36.76
C VAL A 188 10.08 -42.29 35.38
N ILE A 189 10.52 -43.35 34.68
CA ILE A 189 11.08 -43.23 33.33
C ILE A 189 10.02 -42.70 32.35
N ALA A 190 8.78 -43.20 32.43
CA ALA A 190 7.70 -42.75 31.55
C ALA A 190 7.34 -41.28 31.81
N GLU A 191 7.24 -40.87 33.07
CA GLU A 191 7.00 -39.46 33.46
C GLU A 191 8.14 -38.55 32.99
N ALA A 192 9.40 -38.95 33.15
CA ALA A 192 10.55 -38.21 32.63
C ALA A 192 10.52 -38.10 31.11
N ALA A 193 10.21 -39.20 30.40
CA ALA A 193 10.13 -39.22 28.95
C ALA A 193 8.97 -38.38 28.40
N ILE A 194 7.84 -38.26 29.12
CA ILE A 194 6.74 -37.35 28.76
C ILE A 194 7.22 -35.89 28.85
N ASN A 195 7.94 -35.55 29.91
CA ASN A 195 8.47 -34.20 30.11
C ASN A 195 9.52 -33.82 29.05
N GLU A 196 10.38 -34.76 28.66
CA GLU A 196 11.39 -34.54 27.61
C GLU A 196 10.79 -34.56 26.19
N TYR A 197 9.76 -35.37 25.96
CA TYR A 197 9.16 -35.60 24.64
C TYR A 197 7.63 -35.53 24.69
N PRO A 198 7.02 -34.33 24.73
CA PRO A 198 5.57 -34.15 24.82
C PRO A 198 4.78 -34.84 23.68
N GLN A 199 5.39 -35.01 22.51
CA GLN A 199 4.79 -35.75 21.39
C GLN A 199 4.51 -37.22 21.68
N MET A 200 5.18 -37.81 22.68
CA MET A 200 4.99 -39.20 23.09
C MET A 200 3.96 -39.37 24.22
N ASP A 201 3.40 -38.27 24.73
CA ASP A 201 2.48 -38.26 25.87
C ASP A 201 1.33 -39.27 25.73
N LYS A 202 0.65 -39.27 24.57
CA LYS A 202 -0.46 -40.20 24.31
C LYS A 202 -0.07 -41.68 24.34
N VAL A 203 1.18 -42.01 24.00
CA VAL A 203 1.68 -43.39 24.01
C VAL A 203 2.12 -43.79 25.41
N LEU A 204 2.87 -42.93 26.09
CA LEU A 204 3.40 -43.18 27.43
C LEU A 204 2.30 -43.17 28.49
N ASN A 205 1.24 -42.37 28.33
CA ASN A 205 0.07 -42.40 29.21
C ASN A 205 -0.64 -43.76 29.21
N LYS A 206 -0.56 -44.55 28.12
CA LYS A 206 -1.10 -45.92 28.12
C LYS A 206 -0.30 -46.84 29.04
N ILE A 207 1.01 -46.64 29.14
CA ILE A 207 1.88 -47.39 30.05
C ILE A 207 1.58 -46.99 31.49
N LEU A 208 1.41 -45.68 31.75
CA LEU A 208 1.03 -45.17 33.07
C LEU A 208 -0.33 -45.70 33.52
N ASP A 209 -1.36 -45.64 32.67
CA ASP A 209 -2.69 -46.21 32.94
C ASP A 209 -2.58 -47.71 33.30
N TYR A 210 -1.75 -48.47 32.58
CA TYR A 210 -1.51 -49.88 32.88
C TYR A 210 -0.85 -50.09 34.25
N ILE A 211 0.18 -49.30 34.58
CA ILE A 211 0.86 -49.37 35.87
C ILE A 211 -0.11 -49.04 37.00
N ILE A 212 -0.93 -47.99 36.87
CA ILE A 212 -1.91 -47.57 37.88
C ILE A 212 -2.90 -48.70 38.17
N VAL A 213 -3.53 -49.27 37.14
CA VAL A 213 -4.50 -50.36 37.32
C VAL A 213 -3.83 -51.61 37.88
N SER A 214 -2.60 -51.93 37.45
CA SER A 214 -1.86 -53.10 37.94
C SER A 214 -1.54 -53.05 39.44
N LYS A 215 -1.40 -51.85 40.03
CA LYS A 215 -1.15 -51.67 41.47
C LYS A 215 -2.40 -51.90 42.33
N GLN A 216 -3.59 -51.80 41.73
CA GLN A 216 -4.87 -51.92 42.44
C GLN A 216 -5.39 -53.37 42.53
N ILE A 217 -4.76 -54.31 41.82
CA ILE A 217 -5.16 -55.72 41.69
C ILE A 217 -4.23 -56.61 42.50
#